data_AF-A0A6S7JK02-F1
#
_entry.id   AF-A0A6S7JK02-F1
#
_cell.length_a   1.000
_cell.length_b   1.000
_cell.length_c   1.000
_cell.angle_alpha   90.00
_cell.angle_beta   90.00
_cell.angle_gamma   90.00
#
_symmetry.space_group_name_H-M   'P 1'
#
loop_
_entity.id
_entity.type
_entity.pdbx_description
1 polymer ?
#
loop_
_entity_poly.entity_id
_entity_poly.type
_entity_poly.pdbx_seq_one_letter_code
_entity_poly.pdbx_strand_id
1 'polypeptide(L)'
;MDETIPERTVRMHPSDKPWMTSFVKTKIKARQRAFSRNDHVRYEQLCVTVSRLTSKAKTSYYRSKAKDLRTTNSAKWFKCIFSLLGINNGNNPLGKTSNDNILELAEKLQHAFIKPRENLKDQLLRNITPPLPSIGQAKNCLKHLNPRKATGVDKNPAWILKRFSDVL
;
A
#
# COMPACT_ATOMS: atom_id res chain seq x y z
N MET A 1 -7.78 36.84 -33.69
CA MET A 1 -6.51 36.10 -33.74
C MET A 1 -6.73 34.83 -32.94
N ASP A 2 -7.10 33.74 -33.61
CA ASP A 2 -7.21 32.41 -32.99
C ASP A 2 -5.80 31.83 -32.87
N GLU A 3 -5.18 31.99 -31.70
CA GLU A 3 -3.95 31.28 -31.35
C GLU A 3 -4.29 29.81 -31.07
N THR A 4 -4.18 28.97 -32.11
CA THR A 4 -4.36 27.52 -31.97
C THR A 4 -3.25 26.95 -31.09
N ILE A 5 -3.60 26.45 -29.90
CA ILE A 5 -2.67 25.76 -28.99
C ILE A 5 -2.18 24.48 -29.67
N PRO A 6 -0.86 24.25 -29.79
CA PRO A 6 -0.35 23.05 -30.45
C PRO A 6 -0.71 21.79 -29.65
N GLU A 7 -1.53 20.93 -30.24
CA GLU A 7 -1.86 19.63 -29.68
C GLU A 7 -0.70 18.64 -29.88
N ARG A 8 -0.24 18.02 -28.79
CA ARG A 8 0.82 17.00 -28.82
C ARG A 8 0.28 15.66 -28.32
N THR A 9 0.18 14.69 -29.22
CA THR A 9 -0.18 13.32 -28.86
C THR A 9 1.06 12.51 -28.49
N VAL A 10 1.05 11.89 -27.30
CA VAL A 10 2.14 11.03 -26.82
C VAL A 10 1.62 9.61 -26.62
N ARG A 11 2.17 8.64 -27.37
CA ARG A 11 1.85 7.20 -27.18
C ARG A 11 2.53 6.65 -25.92
N MET A 12 1.72 6.17 -24.99
CA MET A 12 2.16 5.43 -23.79
C MET A 12 1.51 4.04 -23.81
N HIS A 13 2.22 3.04 -23.30
CA HIS A 13 1.71 1.68 -23.21
C HIS A 13 0.84 1.54 -21.95
N PRO A 14 -0.30 0.80 -21.99
CA PRO A 14 -1.18 0.67 -20.83
C PRO A 14 -0.53 0.09 -19.57
N SER A 15 0.52 -0.72 -19.73
CA SER A 15 1.29 -1.29 -18.60
C SER A 15 2.40 -0.37 -18.07
N ASP A 16 2.59 0.82 -18.66
CA ASP A 16 3.54 1.78 -18.13
C ASP A 16 3.14 2.20 -16.72
N LYS A 17 4.16 2.41 -15.89
CA LYS A 17 3.94 2.93 -14.53
C LYS A 17 3.34 4.33 -14.62
N PRO A 18 2.47 4.73 -13.67
CA PRO A 18 1.74 5.99 -13.75
C PRO A 18 2.65 7.23 -13.61
N TRP A 19 3.87 7.07 -13.11
CA TRP A 19 4.90 8.12 -13.06
C TRP A 19 5.80 8.15 -14.30
N MET A 20 5.64 7.23 -15.25
CA MET A 20 6.48 7.15 -16.44
C MET A 20 6.12 8.27 -17.40
N THR A 21 7.12 8.99 -17.90
CA THR A 21 6.94 10.03 -18.93
C THR A 21 7.69 9.67 -20.20
N SER A 22 7.28 10.25 -21.34
CA SER A 22 7.99 10.09 -22.62
C SER A 22 9.45 10.51 -22.51
N PHE A 23 9.74 11.57 -21.76
CA PHE A 23 11.11 12.03 -21.51
C PHE A 23 11.97 11.01 -20.77
N VAL A 24 11.43 10.39 -19.70
CA VAL A 24 12.13 9.32 -18.97
C VAL A 24 12.41 8.14 -19.90
N LYS A 25 11.42 7.72 -20.71
CA LYS A 25 11.61 6.66 -21.71
C LYS A 25 12.70 6.97 -22.72
N THR A 26 12.76 8.20 -23.23
CA THR A 26 13.80 8.62 -24.17
C THR A 26 15.19 8.48 -23.56
N LYS A 27 15.37 8.85 -22.29
CA LYS A 27 16.65 8.70 -21.58
C LYS A 27 17.00 7.24 -21.29
N ILE A 28 16.01 6.39 -20.96
CA ILE A 28 16.22 4.95 -20.83
C ILE A 28 16.69 4.34 -22.17
N LYS A 29 16.05 4.71 -23.29
CA LYS A 29 16.46 4.26 -24.63
C LYS A 29 17.87 4.75 -24.98
N ALA A 30 18.21 5.99 -24.66
CA ALA A 30 19.56 6.53 -24.88
C ALA A 30 20.60 5.74 -24.09
N ARG A 31 20.31 5.39 -22.82
CA ARG A 31 21.19 4.55 -21.98
C ARG A 31 21.39 3.18 -22.60
N GLN A 32 20.31 2.53 -23.04
CA GLN A 32 20.38 1.22 -23.70
C GLN A 32 21.23 1.27 -24.97
N ARG A 33 21.07 2.32 -25.79
CA ARG A 33 21.90 2.54 -26.98
C ARG A 33 23.38 2.75 -26.66
N ALA A 34 23.71 3.48 -25.60
CA ALA A 34 25.10 3.67 -25.16
C ALA A 34 25.73 2.33 -24.74
N PHE A 35 24.98 1.51 -24.00
CA PHE A 35 25.39 0.16 -23.65
C PHE A 35 25.65 -0.72 -24.89
N SER A 36 24.71 -0.75 -25.83
CA SER A 36 24.85 -1.53 -27.08
C SER A 36 26.02 -1.06 -27.96
N ARG A 37 26.53 0.15 -27.76
CA ARG A 37 27.67 0.72 -28.49
C ARG A 37 29.00 0.60 -27.74
N ASN A 38 29.03 -0.08 -26.58
CA ASN A 38 30.18 -0.15 -25.68
C ASN A 38 30.71 1.24 -25.23
N ASP A 39 29.87 2.27 -25.25
CA ASP A 39 30.22 3.60 -24.75
C ASP A 39 29.97 3.66 -23.23
N HIS A 40 30.95 3.17 -22.46
CA HIS A 40 30.85 3.03 -21.01
C HIS A 40 30.70 4.36 -20.27
N VAL A 41 31.43 5.41 -20.69
CA VAL A 41 31.38 6.73 -20.06
C VAL A 41 30.00 7.33 -20.19
N ARG A 42 29.44 7.33 -21.42
CA ARG A 42 28.10 7.85 -21.66
C ARG A 42 27.03 7.00 -21.00
N TYR A 43 27.21 5.68 -20.96
CA TYR A 43 26.32 4.78 -20.26
C TYR A 43 26.20 5.13 -18.77
N GLU A 44 27.33 5.33 -18.08
CA GLU A 44 27.35 5.67 -16.65
C GLU A 44 26.66 7.01 -16.37
N GLN A 45 26.97 8.05 -17.16
CA GLN A 45 26.30 9.35 -17.06
C GLN A 45 24.78 9.24 -17.27
N LEU A 46 24.35 8.40 -18.21
CA LEU A 46 22.95 8.15 -18.48
C LEU A 46 22.28 7.32 -17.37
N CYS A 47 22.99 6.41 -16.70
CA CYS A 47 22.50 5.70 -15.51
C CYS A 47 22.12 6.68 -14.39
N VAL A 48 23.04 7.58 -14.04
CA VAL A 48 22.80 8.61 -13.02
C VAL A 48 21.63 9.51 -13.43
N THR A 49 21.62 9.94 -14.68
CA THR A 49 20.55 10.79 -15.23
C THR A 49 19.19 10.11 -15.16
N VAL A 50 19.09 8.86 -15.61
CA VAL A 50 17.84 8.08 -15.58
C VAL A 50 17.37 7.86 -14.15
N SER A 51 18.28 7.56 -13.22
CA SER A 51 17.95 7.39 -11.80
C SER A 51 17.33 8.68 -11.23
N ARG A 52 18.00 9.83 -11.43
CA ARG A 52 17.52 11.13 -10.97
C ARG A 52 16.15 11.51 -11.56
N LEU A 53 15.97 11.29 -12.86
CA LEU A 53 14.70 11.58 -13.54
C LEU A 53 13.57 10.67 -13.04
N THR A 54 13.87 9.40 -12.82
CA THR A 54 12.91 8.44 -12.25
C THR A 54 12.48 8.86 -10.86
N SER A 55 13.43 9.22 -10.00
CA SER A 55 13.14 9.71 -8.65
C SER A 55 12.27 10.98 -8.68
N LYS A 56 12.63 11.96 -9.52
CA LYS A 56 11.85 13.20 -9.69
C LYS A 56 10.42 12.91 -10.16
N ALA A 57 10.25 12.01 -11.13
CA ALA A 57 8.94 11.64 -11.66
C ALA A 57 8.07 10.93 -10.61
N LYS A 58 8.64 10.00 -9.85
CA LYS A 58 7.97 9.33 -8.71
C LYS A 58 7.54 10.34 -7.64
N THR A 59 8.42 11.26 -7.26
CA THR A 59 8.08 12.32 -6.28
C THR A 59 6.97 13.23 -6.77
N SER A 60 6.99 13.62 -8.04
CA SER A 60 5.94 14.44 -8.65
C SER A 60 4.58 13.74 -8.63
N TYR A 61 4.54 12.47 -9.04
CA TYR A 61 3.34 11.65 -8.98
C TYR A 61 2.81 11.51 -7.54
N TYR A 62 3.70 11.22 -6.57
CA TYR A 62 3.30 11.11 -5.17
C TYR A 62 2.67 12.41 -4.66
N ARG A 63 3.31 13.57 -4.92
CA ARG A 63 2.82 14.88 -4.48
C ARG A 63 1.46 15.23 -5.08
N SER A 64 1.23 14.91 -6.36
CA SER A 64 0.02 15.30 -7.08
C SER A 64 -1.16 14.33 -6.93
N LYS A 65 -0.90 13.04 -6.73
CA LYS A 65 -1.95 12.00 -6.75
C LYS A 65 -2.11 11.25 -5.43
N ALA A 66 -1.06 11.10 -4.64
CA ALA A 66 -1.08 10.25 -3.45
C ALA A 66 -1.11 11.04 -2.14
N LYS A 67 -0.43 12.19 -2.04
CA LYS A 67 -0.25 12.91 -0.77
C LYS A 67 -1.55 13.09 0.02
N ASP A 68 -2.61 13.58 -0.63
CA ASP A 68 -3.87 13.94 0.02
C ASP A 68 -4.78 12.72 0.27
N LEU A 69 -4.53 11.61 -0.42
CA LEU A 69 -5.27 10.36 -0.20
C LEU A 69 -4.94 9.74 1.15
N ARG A 70 -3.80 10.08 1.76
CA ARG A 70 -3.40 9.52 3.05
C ARG A 70 -4.45 9.77 4.14
N THR A 71 -5.05 10.94 4.15
CA THR A 71 -6.08 11.36 5.12
C THR A 71 -7.50 11.12 4.59
N THR A 72 -7.72 11.32 3.28
CA THR A 72 -9.06 11.27 2.69
C THR A 72 -9.52 9.84 2.39
N ASN A 73 -8.63 8.98 1.89
CA ASN A 73 -8.95 7.62 1.49
C ASN A 73 -7.70 6.72 1.55
N SER A 74 -7.46 6.16 2.74
CA SER A 74 -6.30 5.34 3.03
C SER A 74 -6.19 4.10 2.13
N ALA A 75 -7.30 3.46 1.77
CA ALA A 75 -7.30 2.31 0.86
C ALA A 75 -6.76 2.68 -0.53
N LYS A 76 -7.21 3.82 -1.08
CA LYS A 76 -6.73 4.33 -2.37
C LYS A 76 -5.28 4.80 -2.27
N TRP A 77 -4.88 5.39 -1.14
CA TRP A 77 -3.50 5.74 -0.87
C TRP A 77 -2.56 4.53 -0.96
N PHE A 78 -2.89 3.43 -0.28
CA PHE A 78 -2.10 2.19 -0.36
C PHE A 78 -2.00 1.67 -1.80
N LYS A 79 -3.08 1.68 -2.58
CA LYS A 79 -3.04 1.32 -4.01
C LYS A 79 -2.06 2.20 -4.80
N CYS A 80 -2.04 3.51 -4.56
CA CYS A 80 -1.09 4.43 -5.20
C CYS A 80 0.37 4.13 -4.79
N ILE A 81 0.63 3.79 -3.52
CA ILE A 81 1.96 3.40 -3.04
C ILE A 81 2.42 2.09 -3.69
N PHE A 82 1.58 1.07 -3.73
CA PHE A 82 1.91 -0.20 -4.35
C PHE A 82 2.22 -0.04 -5.86
N SER A 83 1.42 0.77 -6.56
CA SER A 83 1.69 1.12 -7.95
C SER A 83 3.02 1.87 -8.15
N LEU A 84 3.38 2.78 -7.23
CA LEU A 84 4.67 3.48 -7.23
C LEU A 84 5.86 2.52 -7.11
N LEU A 85 5.72 1.51 -6.24
CA LEU A 85 6.72 0.48 -5.99
C LEU A 85 6.73 -0.61 -7.10
N GLY A 86 5.69 -0.68 -7.92
CA GLY A 86 5.52 -1.74 -8.92
C GLY A 86 5.12 -3.08 -8.32
N ILE A 87 4.54 -3.06 -7.11
CA ILE A 87 3.97 -4.20 -6.44
C ILE A 87 2.51 -4.28 -6.90
N ASN A 88 2.26 -5.04 -7.95
CA ASN A 88 0.91 -5.26 -8.48
C ASN A 88 0.41 -6.62 -7.96
N ASN A 89 -0.90 -6.85 -7.92
CA ASN A 89 -1.54 -8.06 -7.36
C ASN A 89 -1.01 -9.42 -7.88
N GLY A 90 -0.22 -9.46 -8.97
CA GLY A 90 0.43 -10.69 -9.47
C GLY A 90 1.90 -10.87 -9.04
N ASN A 91 2.58 -9.82 -8.61
CA ASN A 91 4.00 -9.82 -8.22
C ASN A 91 4.14 -9.43 -6.75
N ASN A 92 3.45 -10.14 -5.86
CA ASN A 92 3.61 -9.91 -4.44
C ASN A 92 5.03 -10.37 -4.03
N PRO A 93 5.94 -9.46 -3.61
CA PRO A 93 7.25 -9.89 -3.11
C PRO A 93 7.14 -10.73 -1.83
N LEU A 94 6.00 -10.64 -1.12
CA LEU A 94 5.66 -11.49 0.03
C LEU A 94 5.15 -12.88 -0.38
N GLY A 95 4.81 -13.10 -1.65
CA GLY A 95 4.27 -14.38 -2.14
C GLY A 95 5.32 -15.38 -2.62
N LYS A 96 6.61 -15.04 -2.56
CA LYS A 96 7.73 -15.91 -2.94
C LYS A 96 8.59 -16.32 -1.74
N THR A 97 8.03 -16.38 -0.54
CA THR A 97 8.69 -17.10 0.55
C THR A 97 8.56 -18.59 0.24
N SER A 98 9.68 -19.29 0.06
CA SER A 98 9.68 -20.76 0.10
C SER A 98 8.90 -21.18 1.34
N ASN A 99 8.00 -22.16 1.21
CA ASN A 99 7.15 -22.61 2.31
C ASN A 99 7.95 -23.02 3.56
N ASP A 100 9.24 -23.31 3.39
CA ASP A 100 10.14 -23.83 4.41
C ASP A 100 10.43 -22.84 5.56
N ASN A 101 10.21 -21.53 5.37
CA ASN A 101 10.59 -20.50 6.38
C ASN A 101 9.42 -19.61 6.83
N ILE A 102 8.17 -19.99 6.57
CA ILE A 102 7.01 -19.17 6.95
C ILE A 102 6.89 -19.05 8.48
N LEU A 103 7.16 -20.14 9.21
CA LEU A 103 7.08 -20.15 10.67
C LEU A 103 8.12 -19.21 11.30
N GLU A 104 9.37 -19.33 10.86
CA GLU A 104 10.49 -18.51 11.33
C GLU A 104 10.27 -17.02 10.99
N LEU A 105 9.71 -16.73 9.81
CA LEU A 105 9.33 -15.37 9.43
C LEU A 105 8.20 -14.83 10.31
N ALA A 106 7.19 -15.64 10.61
CA ALA A 106 6.09 -15.27 11.47
C ALA A 106 6.57 -14.94 12.88
N GLU A 107 7.48 -15.76 13.44
CA GLU A 107 8.11 -15.51 14.73
C GLU A 107 8.95 -14.23 14.73
N LYS A 108 9.78 -14.01 13.71
CA LYS A 108 10.57 -12.77 13.55
C LYS A 108 9.68 -11.53 13.46
N LEU A 109 8.58 -11.60 12.71
CA LEU A 109 7.60 -10.52 12.61
C LEU A 109 6.91 -10.28 13.95
N GLN A 110 6.48 -11.34 14.63
CA GLN A 110 5.87 -11.26 15.95
C GLN A 110 6.82 -10.59 16.95
N HIS A 111 8.09 -11.00 16.99
CA HIS A 111 9.11 -10.38 17.84
C HIS A 111 9.32 -8.90 17.51
N ALA A 112 9.37 -8.55 16.22
CA ALA A 112 9.51 -7.17 15.77
C ALA A 112 8.31 -6.28 16.15
N PHE A 113 7.09 -6.83 16.18
CA PHE A 113 5.90 -6.11 16.63
C PHE A 113 5.74 -6.07 18.16
N ILE A 114 6.30 -7.05 18.89
CA ILE A 114 6.29 -7.09 20.36
C ILE A 114 7.35 -6.16 20.94
N LYS A 115 8.54 -6.06 20.34
CA LYS A 115 9.66 -5.23 20.83
C LYS A 115 9.28 -3.75 21.12
N PRO A 116 8.50 -3.05 20.28
CA PRO A 116 7.99 -1.72 20.59
C PRO A 116 6.90 -1.70 21.66
N ARG A 117 6.16 -2.81 21.83
CA ARG A 117 5.07 -2.93 22.82
C ARG A 117 5.60 -3.06 24.24
N GLU A 118 6.79 -3.60 24.46
CA GLU A 118 7.39 -3.66 25.80
C GLU A 118 7.59 -2.27 26.40
N ASN A 119 8.05 -1.31 25.60
CA ASN A 119 8.15 0.10 25.99
C ASN A 119 6.77 0.79 26.15
N LEU A 120 5.71 0.18 25.64
CA LEU A 120 4.34 0.68 25.72
C LEU A 120 3.57 0.12 26.92
N LYS A 121 4.01 -1.01 27.50
CA LYS A 121 3.39 -1.60 28.70
C LYS A 121 3.42 -0.59 29.86
N ASP A 122 4.49 0.17 30.00
CA ASP A 122 4.62 1.18 31.05
C ASP A 122 3.66 2.38 30.85
N GLN A 123 3.21 2.65 29.62
CA GLN A 123 2.23 3.72 29.35
C GLN A 123 0.77 3.26 29.36
N LEU A 124 0.52 1.96 29.13
CA LEU A 124 -0.82 1.37 29.02
C LEU A 124 -1.31 0.70 30.32
N LEU A 125 -0.44 0.50 31.32
CA LEU A 125 -0.84 0.03 32.65
C LEU A 125 -1.43 1.14 33.55
N ARG A 126 -1.87 2.26 32.98
CA ARG A 126 -2.97 2.99 33.64
C ARG A 126 -4.17 2.05 33.56
N ASN A 127 -4.50 1.43 34.69
CA ASN A 127 -5.72 0.67 34.94
C ASN A 127 -6.95 1.54 34.70
N ILE A 128 -7.20 1.91 33.46
CA ILE A 128 -8.46 2.47 33.02
C ILE A 128 -9.30 1.23 32.78
N THR A 129 -10.01 0.77 33.80
CA THR A 129 -11.12 -0.14 33.59
C THR A 129 -11.98 0.50 32.50
N PRO A 130 -12.10 -0.10 31.32
CA PRO A 130 -12.92 0.48 30.28
C PRO A 130 -14.33 0.63 30.85
N PRO A 131 -14.98 1.79 30.69
CA PRO A 131 -16.33 1.97 31.20
C PRO A 131 -17.20 0.84 30.65
N LEU A 132 -17.95 0.18 31.53
CA LEU A 132 -18.85 -0.88 31.11
C LEU A 132 -19.80 -0.30 30.05
N PRO A 133 -19.97 -0.97 28.89
CA PRO A 133 -20.91 -0.50 27.89
C PRO A 133 -22.32 -0.52 28.48
N SER A 134 -23.07 0.54 28.21
CA SER A 134 -24.51 0.54 28.50
C SER A 134 -25.21 -0.56 27.69
N ILE A 135 -26.35 -1.04 28.20
CA ILE A 135 -27.19 -2.04 27.50
C ILE A 135 -27.51 -1.57 26.07
N GLY A 136 -27.79 -0.27 25.87
CA GLY A 136 -28.05 0.30 24.55
C GLY A 136 -26.86 0.22 23.60
N GLN A 137 -25.63 0.44 24.09
CA GLN A 137 -24.41 0.29 23.28
C GLN A 137 -24.15 -1.16 22.91
N ALA A 138 -24.29 -2.09 23.85
CA ALA A 138 -24.15 -3.53 23.59
C ALA A 138 -25.16 -4.00 22.54
N LYS A 139 -26.43 -3.61 22.70
CA LYS A 139 -27.52 -3.91 21.76
C LYS A 139 -27.26 -3.36 20.36
N ASN A 140 -26.76 -2.13 20.26
CA ASN A 140 -26.46 -1.53 18.97
C ASN A 140 -25.30 -2.26 18.26
N CYS A 141 -24.29 -2.70 19.00
CA CYS A 141 -23.21 -3.55 18.49
C CYS A 141 -23.76 -4.88 17.96
N LEU A 142 -24.63 -5.56 18.72
CA LEU A 142 -25.26 -6.82 18.32
C LEU A 142 -26.07 -6.70 17.02
N LYS A 143 -26.82 -5.61 16.84
CA LYS A 143 -27.60 -5.35 15.63
C LYS A 143 -26.74 -5.14 14.38
N HIS A 144 -25.53 -4.63 14.52
CA HIS A 144 -24.63 -4.34 13.41
C HIS A 144 -23.63 -5.47 13.10
N LEU A 145 -23.69 -6.61 13.81
CA LEU A 145 -22.88 -7.78 13.45
C LEU A 145 -23.13 -8.21 12.00
N ASN A 146 -22.06 -8.65 11.34
CA ASN A 146 -22.11 -9.23 10.01
C ASN A 146 -22.43 -10.74 10.13
N PRO A 147 -23.62 -11.21 9.69
CA PRO A 147 -24.04 -12.60 9.82
C PRO A 147 -23.17 -13.60 9.06
N ARG A 148 -22.42 -13.13 8.05
CA ARG A 148 -21.60 -13.97 7.16
C ARG A 148 -20.21 -14.26 7.70
N LYS A 149 -19.84 -13.69 8.86
CA LYS A 149 -18.53 -13.96 9.47
C LYS A 149 -18.48 -15.39 10.02
N ALA A 150 -17.28 -15.97 9.95
CA ALA A 150 -17.01 -17.27 10.53
C ALA A 150 -17.24 -17.26 12.04
N THR A 151 -17.67 -18.40 12.53
CA THR A 151 -17.93 -18.66 13.95
C THR A 151 -16.64 -18.62 14.77
N GLY A 152 -16.72 -18.05 15.97
CA GLY A 152 -15.59 -17.98 16.89
C GLY A 152 -15.34 -19.30 17.62
N VAL A 153 -14.44 -19.26 18.62
CA VAL A 153 -14.12 -20.38 19.51
C VAL A 153 -15.35 -20.89 20.29
N ASP A 154 -16.31 -19.99 20.51
CA ASP A 154 -17.58 -20.21 21.18
C ASP A 154 -18.59 -21.00 20.34
N LYS A 155 -18.27 -21.30 19.08
CA LYS A 155 -19.15 -22.03 18.14
C LYS A 155 -20.51 -21.36 17.91
N ASN A 156 -20.68 -20.09 18.31
CA ASN A 156 -21.91 -19.32 18.10
C ASN A 156 -21.81 -18.42 16.87
N PRO A 157 -22.60 -18.66 15.82
CA PRO A 157 -22.55 -17.83 14.63
C PRO A 157 -23.14 -16.44 14.85
N ALA A 158 -22.55 -15.43 14.20
CA ALA A 158 -22.91 -14.03 14.35
C ALA A 158 -24.38 -13.71 14.06
N TRP A 159 -25.05 -14.52 13.23
CA TRP A 159 -26.47 -14.33 12.91
C TRP A 159 -27.38 -14.57 14.13
N ILE A 160 -27.02 -15.49 15.04
CA ILE A 160 -27.79 -15.78 16.26
C ILE A 160 -27.73 -14.58 17.20
N LEU A 161 -26.52 -14.08 17.46
CA LEU A 161 -26.31 -12.90 18.31
C LEU A 161 -27.06 -11.68 17.79
N LYS A 162 -27.10 -11.51 16.47
CA LYS A 162 -27.86 -10.44 15.82
C LYS A 162 -29.38 -10.64 15.97
N ARG A 163 -29.87 -11.87 15.79
CA ARG A 163 -31.29 -12.22 15.89
C ARG A 163 -31.85 -12.00 17.30
N PHE A 164 -31.07 -12.33 18.32
CA PHE A 164 -31.47 -12.22 19.73
C PHE A 164 -30.97 -10.93 20.40
N SER A 165 -30.54 -9.93 19.62
CA SER A 165 -30.05 -8.65 20.15
C SER A 165 -31.07 -7.84 20.97
N ASP A 166 -32.36 -8.16 20.85
CA ASP A 166 -33.42 -7.53 21.65
C ASP A 166 -33.74 -8.28 22.95
N VAL A 167 -33.26 -9.52 23.10
CA VAL A 167 -33.57 -10.44 24.22
C VAL A 167 -32.35 -10.71 25.11
N LEU A 168 -31.14 -10.57 24.57
CA LEU A 168 -29.86 -10.59 25.29
C LEU A 168 -29.56 -9.22 25.93
#